data_AF-A0A954FT13-F1
#
_entry.id   AF-A0A954FT13-F1
#
_cell.length_a   1.000
_cell.length_b   1.000
_cell.length_c   1.000
_cell.angle_alpha   90.00
_cell.angle_beta   90.00
_cell.angle_gamma   90.00
#
_symmetry.space_group_name_H-M   'P 1'
#
loop_
_entity.id
_entity.type
_entity.pdbx_description
1 polymer ?
#
loop_
_entity_poly.entity_id
_entity_poly.type
_entity_poly.pdbx_seq_one_letter_code
_entity_poly.pdbx_strand_id
1 'polypeptide(L)'
;MADYLAINWDKTGLSGVEAHVTGTAVSVKRAFYLAWPEQLHPAQDPISAGSWLKNEFARLKLATKNVLIAFPRHDTTLRLIEIPDVPLEEVPEIVRFQTATKSSVPLGQLLLDYLLLPAQEGKTTRDVLVASIVKDLHQQAVKTLQSMGLEIVSTGISSLA
;
A
#
# COMPACT_ATOMS: atom_id res chain seq x y z
N MET A 1 -21.02 2.87 -8.31
CA MET A 1 -20.36 1.79 -9.07
C MET A 1 -19.07 2.36 -9.61
N ALA A 2 -17.97 1.61 -9.55
CA ALA A 2 -16.66 2.16 -9.89
C ALA A 2 -15.79 1.09 -10.56
N ASP A 3 -15.03 1.55 -11.56
CA ASP A 3 -13.92 0.78 -12.10
C ASP A 3 -12.68 1.08 -11.27
N TYR A 4 -11.96 0.03 -10.89
CA TYR A 4 -10.71 0.12 -10.15
C TYR A 4 -9.59 -0.58 -10.90
N LEU A 5 -8.39 -0.03 -10.74
CA LEU A 5 -7.15 -0.67 -11.12
C LEU A 5 -6.42 -1.09 -9.85
N ALA A 6 -6.46 -2.39 -9.55
CA ALA A 6 -5.67 -2.96 -8.47
C ALA A 6 -4.26 -3.25 -9.01
N ILE A 7 -3.23 -2.70 -8.36
CA ILE A 7 -1.82 -2.87 -8.72
C ILE A 7 -1.09 -3.52 -7.55
N ASN A 8 -0.40 -4.61 -7.82
CA ASN A 8 0.64 -5.12 -6.97
C ASN A 8 1.99 -4.57 -7.46
N TRP A 9 2.60 -3.73 -6.63
CA TRP A 9 3.84 -3.04 -6.93
C TRP A 9 5.04 -3.89 -6.50
N ASP A 10 6.07 -4.01 -7.33
CA ASP A 10 7.31 -4.72 -7.01
C ASP A 10 8.53 -3.98 -7.60
N LYS A 11 9.73 -4.37 -7.16
CA LYS A 11 11.01 -3.88 -7.69
C LYS A 11 11.30 -4.37 -9.10
N THR A 12 10.77 -5.54 -9.47
CA THR A 12 11.00 -6.16 -10.78
C THR A 12 9.92 -5.81 -11.82
N GLY A 13 8.77 -5.36 -11.36
CA GLY A 13 7.65 -4.99 -12.22
C GLY A 13 6.41 -4.65 -11.42
N LEU A 14 5.27 -4.73 -12.08
CA LEU A 14 3.96 -4.67 -11.46
C LEU A 14 3.03 -5.66 -12.13
N SER A 15 2.17 -6.27 -11.32
CA SER A 15 1.00 -6.98 -11.81
C SER A 15 -0.25 -6.19 -11.45
N GLY A 16 -1.31 -6.35 -12.23
CA GLY A 16 -2.53 -5.63 -11.96
C GLY A 16 -3.75 -6.19 -12.63
N VAL A 17 -4.89 -5.73 -12.12
CA VAL A 17 -6.23 -6.11 -12.58
C VAL A 17 -7.08 -4.86 -12.71
N GLU A 18 -7.68 -4.67 -13.88
CA GLU A 18 -8.77 -3.72 -14.06
C GLU A 18 -10.09 -4.46 -13.84
N ALA A 19 -10.88 -3.98 -12.90
CA ALA A 19 -12.13 -4.63 -12.49
C ALA A 19 -13.27 -3.62 -12.34
N HIS A 20 -14.46 -4.08 -12.69
CA HIS A 20 -15.71 -3.41 -12.37
C HIS A 20 -16.27 -3.98 -11.07
N VAL A 21 -16.53 -3.10 -10.09
CA VAL A 21 -17.07 -3.51 -8.79
C VAL A 21 -18.52 -3.04 -8.67
N THR A 22 -19.39 -4.01 -8.42
CA THR A 22 -20.78 -3.83 -8.00
C THR A 22 -20.93 -4.21 -6.53
N GLY A 23 -22.05 -3.86 -5.90
CA GLY A 23 -22.24 -4.10 -4.45
C GLY A 23 -22.06 -5.56 -4.01
N THR A 24 -22.27 -6.54 -4.91
CA THR A 24 -22.19 -7.97 -4.58
C THR A 24 -21.23 -8.76 -5.46
N ALA A 25 -20.62 -8.15 -6.47
CA ALA A 25 -19.80 -8.86 -7.44
C ALA A 25 -18.67 -8.01 -8.01
N VAL A 26 -17.56 -8.69 -8.34
CA VAL A 26 -16.40 -8.12 -9.04
C VAL A 26 -16.27 -8.81 -10.39
N SER A 27 -16.19 -8.02 -11.47
CA SER A 27 -15.94 -8.53 -12.82
C SER A 27 -14.57 -8.05 -13.30
N VAL A 28 -13.66 -9.00 -13.55
CA VAL A 28 -12.33 -8.70 -14.09
C VAL A 28 -12.43 -8.42 -15.57
N LYS A 29 -12.07 -7.19 -15.98
CA LYS A 29 -11.98 -6.79 -17.39
C LYS A 29 -10.65 -7.21 -17.98
N ARG A 30 -9.58 -7.09 -17.19
CA ARG A 30 -8.21 -7.34 -17.64
C ARG A 30 -7.31 -7.71 -16.48
N ALA A 31 -6.34 -8.58 -16.75
CA ALA A 31 -5.19 -8.82 -15.91
C ALA A 31 -3.92 -8.59 -16.73
N PHE A 32 -2.86 -8.12 -16.11
CA PHE A 32 -1.58 -7.87 -16.78
C PHE A 32 -0.40 -8.02 -15.82
N TYR A 33 0.77 -8.15 -16.44
CA TYR A 33 2.06 -8.00 -15.80
C TYR A 33 2.95 -7.14 -16.70
N LEU A 34 3.69 -6.21 -16.10
CA LEU A 34 4.65 -5.35 -16.75
C LEU A 34 5.96 -5.42 -15.98
N ALA A 35 7.03 -5.91 -16.62
CA ALA A 35 8.37 -5.86 -16.05
C ALA A 35 8.95 -4.46 -16.22
N TRP A 36 9.64 -3.95 -15.21
CA TRP A 36 10.38 -2.70 -15.34
C TRP A 36 11.53 -2.87 -16.35
N PRO A 37 11.73 -1.93 -17.29
CA PRO A 37 12.94 -1.90 -18.10
C PRO A 37 14.19 -1.80 -17.20
N GLU A 38 15.28 -2.47 -17.55
CA GLU A 38 16.51 -2.50 -16.73
C GLU A 38 17.08 -1.10 -16.42
N GLN A 39 16.85 -0.13 -17.31
CA GLN A 39 17.35 1.23 -17.16
C GLN A 39 16.42 2.11 -16.31
N LEU A 40 15.23 1.61 -15.96
CA LEU A 40 14.17 2.38 -15.33
C LEU A 40 13.92 1.89 -13.92
N HIS A 41 14.31 2.71 -12.95
CA HIS A 41 14.11 2.42 -11.54
C HIS A 41 13.13 3.44 -10.97
N PRO A 42 11.86 3.05 -10.71
CA PRO A 42 10.86 3.97 -10.16
C PRO A 42 11.28 4.61 -8.83
N ALA A 43 12.14 3.92 -8.06
CA ALA A 43 12.67 4.44 -6.82
C ALA A 43 13.68 5.61 -7.02
N GLN A 44 14.25 5.75 -8.21
CA GLN A 44 15.24 6.78 -8.54
C GLN A 44 14.64 7.87 -9.43
N ASP A 45 13.82 7.47 -10.42
CA ASP A 45 13.17 8.39 -11.35
C ASP A 45 11.68 8.05 -11.54
N PRO A 46 10.82 8.48 -10.58
CA PRO A 46 9.37 8.25 -10.66
C PRO A 46 8.71 8.86 -11.90
N ILE A 47 9.23 9.97 -12.43
CA ILE A 47 8.60 10.71 -13.53
C ILE A 47 8.82 9.99 -14.86
N SER A 48 10.05 9.57 -15.14
CA SER A 48 10.34 8.77 -16.32
C SER A 48 9.64 7.41 -16.24
N ALA A 49 9.60 6.80 -15.05
CA ALA A 49 8.85 5.57 -14.80
C ALA A 49 7.36 5.72 -15.10
N GLY A 50 6.75 6.83 -14.67
CA GLY A 50 5.35 7.12 -14.93
C GLY A 50 5.08 7.37 -16.41
N SER A 51 5.98 8.08 -17.11
CA SER A 51 5.85 8.31 -18.55
C SER A 51 5.88 6.98 -19.34
N TRP A 52 6.78 6.07 -18.99
CA TRP A 52 6.82 4.72 -19.58
C TRP A 52 5.54 3.92 -19.26
N LEU A 53 5.12 3.88 -18.00
CA LEU A 53 3.88 3.20 -17.61
C LEU A 53 2.65 3.73 -18.31
N LYS A 54 2.58 5.04 -18.57
CA LYS A 54 1.48 5.66 -19.31
C LYS A 54 1.35 5.08 -20.72
N ASN A 55 2.46 4.84 -21.40
CA ASN A 55 2.47 4.21 -22.72
C ASN A 55 2.01 2.76 -22.64
N GLU A 56 2.48 2.01 -21.64
CA GLU A 56 2.05 0.63 -21.42
C GLU A 56 0.57 0.52 -21.07
N PHE A 57 0.06 1.38 -20.20
CA PHE A 57 -1.35 1.41 -19.82
C PHE A 57 -2.25 1.80 -21.01
N ALA A 58 -1.80 2.72 -21.86
CA ALA A 58 -2.48 3.07 -23.10
C ALA A 58 -2.51 1.89 -24.10
N ARG A 59 -1.39 1.17 -24.25
CA ARG A 59 -1.32 -0.06 -25.07
C ARG A 59 -2.28 -1.14 -24.55
N LEU A 60 -2.36 -1.27 -23.23
CA LEU A 60 -3.31 -2.12 -22.53
C LEU A 60 -4.72 -1.54 -22.48
N LYS A 61 -4.99 -0.36 -23.06
CA LYS A 61 -6.32 0.30 -23.08
C LYS A 61 -6.98 0.35 -21.70
N LEU A 62 -6.20 0.59 -20.64
CA LEU A 62 -6.71 0.77 -19.28
C LEU A 62 -7.39 2.14 -19.20
N ALA A 63 -8.62 2.18 -18.69
CA ALA A 63 -9.46 3.39 -18.73
C ALA A 63 -9.71 4.01 -17.35
N THR A 64 -9.59 3.23 -16.28
CA THR A 64 -9.83 3.73 -14.93
C THR A 64 -8.69 4.60 -14.39
N LYS A 65 -9.06 5.59 -13.58
CA LYS A 65 -8.14 6.47 -12.84
C LYS A 65 -7.97 6.08 -11.38
N ASN A 66 -8.91 5.29 -10.84
CA ASN A 66 -8.94 4.93 -9.42
C ASN A 66 -8.04 3.72 -9.18
N VAL A 67 -6.95 3.92 -8.43
CA VAL A 67 -5.94 2.88 -8.19
C VAL A 67 -5.97 2.41 -6.75
N LEU A 68 -5.96 1.10 -6.57
CA LEU A 68 -5.67 0.43 -5.31
C LEU A 68 -4.25 -0.14 -5.44
N ILE A 69 -3.28 0.37 -4.68
CA ILE A 69 -1.89 -0.10 -4.74
C ILE A 69 -1.59 -1.00 -3.55
N ALA A 70 -0.98 -2.15 -3.79
CA ALA A 70 -0.46 -3.04 -2.75
C ALA A 70 1.06 -3.16 -2.87
N PHE A 71 1.75 -3.14 -1.72
CA PHE A 71 3.20 -3.30 -1.63
C PHE A 71 3.56 -4.71 -1.17
N PRO A 72 4.73 -5.25 -1.57
CA PRO A 72 5.09 -6.62 -1.25
C PRO A 72 5.44 -6.72 0.24
N ARG A 73 5.18 -7.90 0.83
CA ARG A 73 5.35 -8.09 2.29
C ARG A 73 6.76 -7.75 2.77
N HIS A 74 7.78 -8.05 1.97
CA HIS A 74 9.18 -7.82 2.33
C HIS A 74 9.57 -6.34 2.40
N ASP A 75 8.78 -5.44 1.79
CA ASP A 75 8.96 -3.99 1.86
C ASP A 75 8.09 -3.34 2.97
N THR A 76 7.30 -4.15 3.67
CA THR A 76 6.38 -3.70 4.74
C THR A 76 6.68 -4.45 6.03
N THR A 77 6.19 -3.94 7.15
CA THR A 77 6.26 -4.62 8.44
C THR A 77 4.87 -4.77 9.00
N LEU A 78 4.49 -6.00 9.34
CA LEU A 78 3.28 -6.32 10.09
C LEU A 78 3.69 -6.86 11.45
N ARG A 79 3.24 -6.21 12.52
CA ARG A 79 3.58 -6.60 13.89
C ARG A 79 2.39 -6.51 14.81
N LEU A 80 2.24 -7.54 15.65
CA LEU A 80 1.37 -7.48 16.81
C LEU A 80 2.13 -6.77 17.94
N ILE A 81 1.55 -5.71 18.47
CA ILE A 81 2.04 -5.03 19.68
C ILE A 81 0.96 -5.05 20.75
N GLU A 82 1.38 -4.96 22.00
CA GLU A 82 0.50 -4.76 23.14
C GLU A 82 0.57 -3.29 23.55
N ILE A 83 -0.59 -2.69 23.80
CA ILE A 83 -0.72 -1.36 24.38
C ILE A 83 -1.49 -1.45 25.70
N PRO A 84 -1.27 -0.54 26.68
CA PRO A 84 -2.18 -0.40 27.81
C PRO A 84 -3.61 -0.13 27.34
N ASP A 85 -4.59 -0.54 28.16
CA ASP A 85 -5.99 -0.14 27.95
C ASP A 85 -6.15 1.36 28.24
N VAL A 86 -6.26 2.14 27.17
CA VAL A 86 -6.34 3.60 27.19
C VAL A 86 -7.54 4.07 26.37
N PRO A 87 -8.05 5.29 26.61
CA PRO A 87 -9.07 5.89 25.76
C PRO A 87 -8.68 5.85 24.28
N LEU A 88 -9.67 5.70 23.39
CA LEU A 88 -9.43 5.50 21.95
C LEU A 88 -8.66 6.66 21.30
N GLU A 89 -8.83 7.87 21.83
CA GLU A 89 -8.14 9.08 21.43
C GLU A 89 -6.63 9.06 21.72
N GLU A 90 -6.19 8.29 22.73
CA GLU A 90 -4.77 8.16 23.10
C GLU A 90 -4.08 7.02 22.34
N VAL A 91 -4.85 6.04 21.83
CA VAL A 91 -4.33 4.88 21.10
C VAL A 91 -3.34 5.24 19.99
N PRO A 92 -3.59 6.23 19.09
CA PRO A 92 -2.66 6.54 18.01
C PRO A 92 -1.25 6.89 18.51
N GLU A 93 -1.17 7.65 19.60
CA GLU A 93 0.09 8.10 20.19
C GLU A 93 0.82 6.94 20.87
N ILE A 94 0.10 6.12 21.64
CA ILE A 94 0.66 4.94 22.29
C ILE A 94 1.16 3.91 21.26
N VAL A 95 0.39 3.64 20.22
CA VAL A 95 0.78 2.76 19.10
C VAL A 95 2.05 3.28 18.43
N ARG A 96 2.12 4.59 18.19
CA ARG A 96 3.31 5.22 17.60
C ARG A 96 4.53 5.02 18.50
N PHE A 97 4.45 5.31 19.80
CA PHE A 97 5.57 5.11 20.73
C PHE A 97 6.01 3.65 20.82
N GLN A 98 5.08 2.72 20.96
CA GLN A 98 5.37 1.28 21.03
C GLN A 98 5.95 0.74 19.72
N THR A 99 5.58 1.33 18.58
CA THR A 99 6.21 0.98 17.31
C THR A 99 7.64 1.51 17.23
N ALA A 100 7.90 2.71 17.77
CA ALA A 100 9.24 3.31 17.82
C ALA A 100 10.26 2.41 18.53
N THR A 101 9.88 1.85 19.69
CA THR A 101 10.77 1.02 20.51
C THR A 101 11.15 -0.29 19.84
N LYS A 102 10.36 -0.73 18.85
CA LYS A 102 10.56 -1.99 18.13
C LYS A 102 11.09 -1.80 16.71
N SER A 103 11.07 -0.58 16.17
CA SER A 103 11.42 -0.31 14.77
C SER A 103 12.91 -0.10 14.57
N SER A 104 13.47 -0.68 13.51
CA SER A 104 14.83 -0.36 13.02
C SER A 104 14.87 0.91 12.17
N VAL A 105 13.71 1.35 11.65
CA VAL A 105 13.56 2.57 10.85
C VAL A 105 13.00 3.68 11.74
N PRO A 106 13.55 4.91 11.71
CA PRO A 106 13.01 6.04 12.46
C PRO A 106 11.53 6.27 12.13
N LEU A 107 10.69 6.51 13.15
CA LEU A 107 9.26 6.77 12.94
C LEU A 107 8.97 7.92 11.96
N GLY A 108 9.83 8.94 11.94
CA GLY A 108 9.70 10.07 11.01
C GLY A 108 9.75 9.64 9.54
N GLN A 109 10.29 8.47 9.25
CA GLN A 109 10.45 7.87 7.92
C GLN A 109 9.46 6.74 7.65
N LEU A 110 8.51 6.46 8.55
CA LEU A 110 7.51 5.41 8.38
C LEU A 110 6.10 5.99 8.17
N LEU A 111 5.37 5.42 7.22
CA LEU A 111 3.92 5.44 7.26
C LEU A 111 3.46 4.30 8.16
N LEU A 112 2.45 4.58 8.97
CA LEU A 112 1.93 3.64 9.95
C LEU A 112 0.41 3.66 9.88
N ASP A 113 -0.18 2.48 9.88
CA ASP A 113 -1.60 2.26 10.11
C ASP A 113 -1.77 1.12 11.13
N TYR A 114 -2.91 1.05 11.79
CA TYR A 114 -3.14 0.05 12.82
C TYR A 114 -4.59 -0.40 12.91
N LEU A 115 -4.76 -1.64 13.39
CA LEU A 115 -6.04 -2.24 13.70
C LEU A 115 -6.04 -2.67 15.17
N LEU A 116 -6.95 -2.10 15.94
CA LEU A 116 -7.22 -2.56 17.30
C LEU A 116 -7.91 -3.93 17.25
N LEU A 117 -7.34 -4.91 17.95
CA LEU A 117 -8.00 -6.20 18.10
C LEU A 117 -9.07 -6.14 19.22
N PRO A 118 -10.01 -7.11 19.25
CA PRO A 118 -10.97 -7.22 20.34
C PRO A 118 -10.25 -7.31 21.68
N ALA A 119 -10.78 -6.60 22.69
CA ALA A 119 -10.29 -6.73 24.05
C ALA A 119 -10.50 -8.17 24.55
N GLN A 120 -9.53 -8.68 25.31
CA GLN A 120 -9.63 -10.00 25.92
C GLN A 120 -9.99 -9.85 27.40
N GLU A 121 -10.98 -10.62 27.86
CA GLU A 121 -11.36 -10.63 29.27
C GLU A 121 -10.17 -10.98 30.17
N GLY A 122 -9.97 -10.19 31.23
CA GLY A 122 -8.89 -10.40 32.19
C GLY A 122 -7.51 -9.88 31.78
N LYS A 123 -7.36 -9.29 30.58
CA LYS A 123 -6.12 -8.58 30.19
C LYS A 123 -6.22 -7.09 30.49
N THR A 124 -5.14 -6.52 31.01
CA THR A 124 -4.95 -5.07 31.20
C THR A 124 -4.33 -4.38 29.97
N THR A 125 -4.02 -5.17 28.95
CA THR A 125 -3.44 -4.74 27.68
C THR A 125 -4.36 -5.11 26.53
N ARG A 126 -4.24 -4.35 25.44
CA ARG A 126 -4.95 -4.58 24.19
C ARG A 126 -3.95 -4.86 23.07
N ASP A 127 -4.26 -5.90 22.30
CA ASP A 127 -3.47 -6.26 21.12
C ASP A 127 -3.81 -5.31 19.96
N VAL A 128 -2.78 -4.87 19.25
CA VAL A 128 -2.89 -4.00 18.08
C VAL A 128 -2.04 -4.57 16.96
N LEU A 129 -2.65 -4.78 15.80
CA LEU A 129 -1.92 -5.11 14.58
C LEU A 129 -1.47 -3.81 13.91
N VAL A 130 -0.15 -3.60 13.85
CA VAL A 130 0.46 -2.44 13.21
C VAL A 130 1.02 -2.84 11.85
N ALA A 131 0.72 -2.03 10.85
CA ALA A 131 1.28 -2.07 9.52
C ALA A 131 2.17 -0.85 9.29
N SER A 132 3.38 -1.05 8.77
CA SER A 132 4.25 0.07 8.39
C SER A 132 5.01 -0.16 7.10
N ILE A 133 5.33 0.95 6.42
CA ILE A 133 6.13 0.99 5.19
C ILE A 133 7.03 2.24 5.23
N VAL A 134 8.22 2.14 4.64
CA VAL A 134 9.11 3.30 4.48
C VAL A 134 8.43 4.36 3.60
N LYS A 135 8.37 5.61 4.10
CA LYS A 135 7.71 6.74 3.44
C LYS A 135 8.22 6.94 2.02
N ASP A 136 9.53 6.94 1.83
CA ASP A 136 10.12 7.24 0.53
C ASP A 136 9.73 6.21 -0.53
N LEU A 137 9.73 4.93 -0.17
CA LEU A 137 9.30 3.84 -1.05
C LEU A 137 7.83 4.03 -1.49
N HIS A 138 6.95 4.28 -0.51
CA HIS A 138 5.53 4.54 -0.78
C HIS A 138 5.35 5.76 -1.69
N GLN A 139 5.99 6.88 -1.34
CA GLN A 139 5.87 8.14 -2.05
C GLN A 139 6.41 8.06 -3.48
N GLN A 140 7.48 7.30 -3.73
CA GLN A 140 8.02 7.11 -5.08
C GLN A 140 7.03 6.36 -5.97
N ALA A 141 6.43 5.27 -5.47
CA ALA A 141 5.41 4.53 -6.20
C ALA A 141 4.15 5.39 -6.46
N VAL A 142 3.67 6.10 -5.43
CA VAL A 142 2.53 7.03 -5.55
C VAL A 142 2.81 8.14 -6.56
N LYS A 143 3.98 8.78 -6.49
CA LYS A 143 4.40 9.82 -7.46
C LYS A 143 4.46 9.28 -8.88
N THR A 144 4.94 8.06 -9.06
CA THR A 144 4.99 7.40 -10.37
C THR A 144 3.59 7.34 -10.99
N LEU A 145 2.61 6.80 -10.24
CA LEU A 145 1.23 6.67 -10.70
C LEU A 145 0.53 8.03 -10.86
N GLN A 146 0.74 8.96 -9.92
CA GLN A 146 0.16 10.30 -9.98
C GLN A 146 0.68 11.13 -11.17
N SER A 147 1.95 10.96 -11.56
CA SER A 147 2.52 11.64 -12.74
C SER A 147 1.79 11.28 -14.05
N MET A 148 1.05 10.17 -14.06
CA MET A 148 0.21 9.72 -15.17
C MET A 148 -1.23 10.24 -15.10
N GLY A 149 -1.59 10.94 -14.03
CA GLY A 149 -2.96 11.39 -13.75
C GLY A 149 -3.85 10.33 -13.09
N LEU A 150 -3.26 9.34 -12.41
CA LEU A 150 -4.00 8.35 -11.62
C LEU A 150 -4.21 8.84 -10.18
N GLU A 151 -5.30 8.42 -9.58
CA GLU A 151 -5.70 8.75 -8.21
C GLU A 151 -5.57 7.51 -7.33
N ILE A 152 -4.74 7.60 -6.29
CA ILE A 152 -4.58 6.52 -5.32
C ILE A 152 -5.75 6.56 -4.34
N VAL A 153 -6.63 5.58 -4.41
CA VAL A 153 -7.80 5.44 -3.53
C VAL A 153 -7.43 4.73 -2.24
N SER A 154 -6.56 3.71 -2.32
CA SER A 154 -6.07 3.00 -1.14
C SER A 154 -4.67 2.45 -1.35
N THR A 155 -3.98 2.26 -0.22
CA THR A 155 -2.72 1.52 -0.13
C THR A 155 -2.94 0.30 0.75
N GLY A 156 -2.46 -0.85 0.30
CA GLY A 156 -2.52 -2.11 1.04
C GLY A 156 -1.19 -2.85 1.06
N ILE A 157 -1.22 -4.01 1.70
CA ILE A 157 -0.11 -4.95 1.74
C ILE A 157 -0.51 -6.18 0.94
N SER A 158 0.36 -6.59 0.04
CA SER A 158 0.12 -7.74 -0.83
C SER A 158 0.10 -9.04 -0.02
N SER A 159 -0.77 -9.95 -0.44
CA SER A 159 -0.74 -11.35 0.00
C SER A 159 0.09 -12.23 -0.95
N LEU A 160 0.54 -11.68 -2.09
CA LEU A 160 1.36 -12.39 -3.05
C LEU A 160 2.82 -12.34 -2.58
N ALA A 161 3.49 -13.49 -2.65
CA ALA A 161 4.90 -13.67 -2.27
C ALA A 161 5.83 -13.38 -3.44
#